data_AF-A0A0R2P148-F1
#
_entry.id   AF-A0A0R2P148-F1
#
_cell.length_a   1.000
_cell.length_b   1.000
_cell.length_c   1.000
_cell.angle_alpha   90.00
_cell.angle_beta   90.00
_cell.angle_gamma   90.00
#
_symmetry.space_group_name_H-M   'P 1'
#
loop_
_entity.id
_entity.type
_entity.pdbx_description
1 polymer ?
#
loop_
_entity_poly.entity_id
_entity_poly.type
_entity_poly.pdbx_seq_one_letter_code
_entity_poly.pdbx_strand_id
1 'polypeptide(L)'
;MVMKIWLSIVKLEEDHGITPQKEPNFDLAWSAYRWANGHSLQTILRETEITVGDFVRAIRQIIDLLGQLLNANPQMATTVKEAVKKIDRGVIAYSAVVA
;
A
#
# COMPACT_ATOMS: atom_id res chain seq x y z
N MET A 1 -15.35 4.68 -4.72
CA MET A 1 -14.60 5.90 -5.08
C MET A 1 -13.43 5.52 -6.01
N VAL A 2 -12.49 4.66 -5.58
CA VAL A 2 -11.37 4.17 -6.43
C VAL A 2 -11.85 3.42 -7.69
N MET A 3 -12.75 2.43 -7.54
CA MET A 3 -13.27 1.68 -8.70
C MET A 3 -13.98 2.54 -9.74
N LYS A 4 -14.64 3.62 -9.31
CA LYS A 4 -15.29 4.55 -10.24
C LYS A 4 -14.26 5.32 -11.07
N ILE A 5 -13.16 5.75 -10.45
CA ILE A 5 -12.05 6.42 -11.13
C ILE A 5 -11.39 5.44 -12.11
N TRP A 6 -11.07 4.22 -11.68
CA TRP A 6 -10.49 3.21 -12.57
C TRP A 6 -11.39 2.93 -13.79
N LEU A 7 -12.69 2.70 -13.58
CA LEU A 7 -13.65 2.52 -14.70
C LEU A 7 -13.69 3.72 -15.64
N SER A 8 -13.58 4.94 -15.11
CA SER A 8 -13.55 6.14 -15.96
C SER A 8 -12.27 6.22 -16.81
N ILE A 9 -11.14 5.73 -16.29
CA ILE A 9 -9.87 5.68 -17.02
C ILE A 9 -9.93 4.56 -18.07
N VAL A 10 -10.42 3.38 -17.72
CA VAL A 10 -10.60 2.26 -18.67
C VAL A 10 -11.45 2.69 -19.86
N LYS A 11 -12.58 3.36 -19.59
CA LYS A 11 -13.45 3.87 -20.66
C LYS A 11 -12.70 4.87 -21.57
N LEU A 12 -11.90 5.75 -20.99
CA LEU A 12 -11.11 6.71 -21.75
C LEU A 12 -10.02 6.02 -22.60
N GLU A 13 -9.39 4.97 -22.07
CA GLU A 13 -8.40 4.15 -22.78
C GLU A 13 -9.07 3.46 -23.99
N GLU A 14 -10.24 2.85 -23.79
CA GLU A 14 -11.03 2.20 -24.85
C GLU A 14 -11.45 3.19 -25.94
N ASP A 15 -11.95 4.37 -25.56
CA ASP A 15 -12.37 5.43 -26.49
C ASP A 15 -11.21 5.90 -27.40
N HIS A 16 -9.95 5.74 -26.96
CA HIS A 16 -8.74 6.07 -27.72
C HIS A 16 -8.04 4.86 -28.33
N GLY A 17 -8.62 3.65 -28.22
CA GLY A 17 -8.03 2.41 -28.75
C GLY A 17 -6.77 1.94 -28.02
N ILE A 18 -6.58 2.35 -26.76
CA ILE A 18 -5.48 1.94 -25.89
C ILE A 18 -5.90 0.68 -25.12
N THR A 19 -5.00 -0.29 -25.00
CA THR A 19 -5.24 -1.48 -24.16
C THR A 19 -5.47 -1.06 -22.71
N PRO A 20 -6.62 -1.41 -22.10
CA PRO A 20 -6.92 -0.98 -20.73
C PRO A 20 -5.93 -1.52 -19.70
N GLN A 21 -5.68 -0.71 -18.67
CA GLN A 21 -4.87 -1.14 -17.54
C GLN A 21 -5.59 -2.17 -16.66
N LYS A 22 -4.80 -2.99 -15.95
CA LYS A 22 -5.34 -4.01 -15.02
C LYS A 22 -6.16 -3.37 -13.90
N GLU A 23 -7.19 -4.08 -13.45
CA GLU A 23 -7.99 -3.71 -12.28
C GLU A 23 -7.13 -3.58 -11.00
N PRO A 24 -7.40 -2.57 -10.14
CA PRO A 24 -6.74 -2.45 -8.85
C PRO A 24 -6.97 -3.70 -7.97
N ASN A 25 -5.89 -4.23 -7.41
CA ASN A 25 -5.96 -5.31 -6.42
C ASN A 25 -6.11 -4.73 -5.01
N PHE A 26 -7.06 -5.25 -4.22
CA PHE A 26 -7.34 -4.81 -2.85
C PHE A 26 -6.92 -5.79 -1.76
N ASP A 27 -6.30 -6.92 -2.11
CA ASP A 27 -5.97 -8.02 -1.20
C ASP A 27 -5.01 -7.57 -0.09
N LEU A 28 -4.12 -6.63 -0.41
CA LEU A 28 -3.18 -6.06 0.55
C LEU A 28 -3.84 -5.11 1.56
N ALA A 29 -4.98 -4.50 1.22
CA ALA A 29 -5.57 -3.43 2.02
C ALA A 29 -5.91 -3.92 3.44
N TRP A 30 -6.43 -5.15 3.55
CA TRP A 30 -6.73 -5.76 4.84
C TRP A 30 -5.46 -6.04 5.67
N SER A 31 -4.44 -6.62 5.04
CA SER A 31 -3.15 -6.92 5.68
C SER A 31 -2.46 -5.67 6.21
N ALA A 32 -2.42 -4.61 5.38
CA ALA A 32 -1.84 -3.32 5.75
C ALA A 32 -2.61 -2.67 6.91
N TYR A 33 -3.94 -2.73 6.88
CA TYR A 33 -4.78 -2.23 7.97
C TYR A 33 -4.53 -2.96 9.29
N ARG A 34 -4.52 -4.30 9.29
CA ARG A 34 -4.24 -5.10 10.48
C ARG A 34 -2.85 -4.81 11.03
N TRP A 35 -1.86 -4.68 10.15
CA TRP A 35 -0.52 -4.30 10.55
C TRP A 35 -0.46 -2.91 11.18
N ALA A 36 -1.10 -1.91 10.59
CA ALA A 36 -1.16 -0.56 11.18
C ALA A 36 -1.84 -0.54 12.56
N ASN A 37 -2.73 -1.49 12.84
CA ASN A 37 -3.41 -1.67 14.13
C ASN A 37 -2.63 -2.54 15.14
N GLY A 38 -1.38 -2.89 14.86
CA GLY A 38 -0.51 -3.56 15.82
C GLY A 38 -0.52 -5.10 15.78
N HIS A 39 -1.27 -5.73 14.86
CA HIS A 39 -1.29 -7.19 14.75
C HIS A 39 0.10 -7.77 14.40
N SER A 40 0.39 -8.98 14.89
CA SER A 40 1.65 -9.67 14.56
C SER A 40 1.70 -10.12 13.10
N LEU A 41 2.90 -10.23 12.52
CA LEU A 41 3.09 -10.74 11.17
C LEU A 41 2.52 -12.16 11.04
N GLN A 42 2.78 -13.03 12.02
CA GLN A 42 2.27 -14.40 12.02
C GLN A 42 0.75 -14.47 11.96
N THR A 43 0.05 -13.55 12.64
CA THR A 43 -1.41 -13.46 12.57
C THR A 43 -1.88 -13.09 11.17
N ILE A 44 -1.25 -12.10 10.54
CA ILE A 44 -1.61 -11.65 9.19
C ILE A 44 -1.38 -12.76 8.16
N LEU A 45 -0.25 -13.46 8.22
CA LEU A 45 0.08 -14.56 7.31
C LEU A 45 -0.83 -15.78 7.47
N ARG A 46 -1.49 -15.95 8.63
CA ARG A 46 -2.49 -17.00 8.83
C ARG A 46 -3.87 -16.62 8.29
N GLU A 47 -4.16 -15.33 8.23
CA GLU A 47 -5.44 -14.79 7.78
C GLU A 47 -5.45 -14.47 6.28
N THR A 48 -4.29 -14.52 5.62
CA THR A 48 -4.11 -14.12 4.21
C THR A 48 -3.11 -15.04 3.51
N GLU A 49 -3.24 -15.19 2.19
CA GLU A 49 -2.37 -16.04 1.36
C GLU A 49 -1.06 -15.34 0.93
N ILE A 50 -0.64 -14.28 1.64
CA ILE A 50 0.56 -13.50 1.27
C ILE A 50 1.82 -14.16 1.83
N THR A 51 2.90 -14.16 1.06
CA THR A 51 4.21 -14.58 1.57
C THR A 51 4.83 -13.50 2.47
N VAL A 52 5.77 -13.87 3.34
CA VAL A 52 6.53 -12.90 4.17
C VAL A 52 7.20 -11.85 3.28
N GLY A 53 7.86 -12.29 2.21
CA GLY A 53 8.61 -11.40 1.31
C GLY A 53 7.70 -10.40 0.60
N ASP A 54 6.56 -10.87 0.09
CA ASP A 54 5.58 -10.01 -0.57
C ASP A 54 4.95 -9.02 0.41
N PHE A 55 4.67 -9.44 1.65
CA PHE A 55 4.19 -8.54 2.68
C PHE A 55 5.19 -7.43 2.98
N VAL A 56 6.46 -7.76 3.23
CA VAL A 56 7.50 -6.76 3.53
C VAL A 56 7.67 -5.79 2.36
N ARG A 57 7.75 -6.31 1.12
CA ARG A 57 7.84 -5.49 -0.09
C ARG A 57 6.65 -4.54 -0.20
N ALA A 58 5.45 -5.04 0.02
CA ALA A 58 4.23 -4.27 -0.15
C ALA A 58 4.09 -3.15 0.91
N ILE A 59 4.46 -3.41 2.17
CA ILE A 59 4.50 -2.35 3.20
C ILE A 59 5.56 -1.29 2.86
N ARG A 60 6.71 -1.68 2.33
CA ARG A 60 7.74 -0.72 1.86
C ARG A 60 7.21 0.16 0.74
N GLN A 61 6.55 -0.41 -0.26
CA GLN A 61 5.90 0.35 -1.33
C GLN A 61 4.87 1.35 -0.79
N ILE A 62 4.12 0.99 0.25
CA ILE A 62 3.20 1.93 0.92
C ILE A 62 3.98 3.08 1.59
N ILE A 63 5.08 2.79 2.30
CA ILE A 63 5.92 3.82 2.93
C ILE A 63 6.49 4.78 1.87
N ASP A 64 6.99 4.24 0.77
CA ASP A 64 7.55 5.04 -0.34
C ASP A 64 6.48 5.92 -0.98
N LEU A 65 5.28 5.37 -1.24
CA LEU A 65 4.15 6.12 -1.79
C LEU A 65 3.72 7.24 -0.83
N LEU A 66 3.69 6.98 0.48
CA LEU A 66 3.40 7.99 1.49
C LEU A 66 4.45 9.12 1.46
N GLY A 67 5.73 8.79 1.25
CA GLY A 67 6.79 9.77 1.03
C GLY A 67 6.59 10.62 -0.22
N GLN A 68 6.17 10.00 -1.32
CA GLN A 68 5.82 10.72 -2.56
C GLN A 68 4.61 11.65 -2.37
N LEU A 69 3.59 11.20 -1.65
CA LEU A 69 2.41 12.02 -1.33
C LEU A 69 2.78 13.24 -0.49
N LEU A 70 3.74 13.12 0.43
CA LEU A 70 4.23 14.27 1.19
C LEU A 70 4.88 15.34 0.30
N ASN A 71 5.63 14.90 -0.71
CA ASN A 71 6.25 15.81 -1.68
C ASN A 71 5.20 16.48 -2.59
N ALA A 72 4.17 15.74 -3.01
CA ALA A 72 3.12 16.24 -3.89
C ALA A 72 2.06 17.09 -3.15
N ASN A 73 1.80 16.80 -1.87
CA ASN A 73 0.82 17.51 -1.05
C ASN A 73 1.33 17.70 0.40
N PRO A 74 2.12 18.75 0.65
CA PRO A 74 2.68 19.03 1.97
C PRO A 74 1.65 19.21 3.10
N GLN A 75 0.39 19.54 2.78
CA GLN A 75 -0.67 19.70 3.79
C GLN A 75 -1.03 18.39 4.48
N MET A 76 -0.72 17.24 3.87
CA MET A 76 -0.96 15.91 4.44
C MET A 76 0.16 15.43 5.37
N ALA A 77 1.16 16.27 5.67
CA ALA A 77 2.36 15.89 6.44
C ALA A 77 2.07 15.17 7.74
N THR A 78 1.13 15.67 8.55
CA THR A 78 0.78 15.05 9.83
C THR A 78 0.23 13.65 9.62
N THR A 79 -0.77 13.49 8.76
CA THR A 79 -1.41 12.20 8.46
C THR A 79 -0.42 11.19 7.89
N VAL A 80 0.44 11.62 6.97
CA VAL A 80 1.48 10.76 6.38
C VAL A 80 2.46 10.27 7.45
N LYS A 81 2.99 11.17 8.29
CA LYS A 81 3.94 10.81 9.35
C LYS A 81 3.31 9.84 10.36
N GLU A 82 2.05 10.05 10.72
CA GLU A 82 1.31 9.14 11.60
C GLU A 82 1.10 7.76 10.96
N ALA A 83 0.76 7.71 9.68
CA ALA A 83 0.59 6.45 8.95
C ALA A 83 1.90 5.66 8.87
N VAL A 84 3.01 6.32 8.49
CA VAL A 84 4.34 5.69 8.43
C VAL A 84 4.72 5.14 9.81
N LYS A 85 4.54 5.92 10.89
CA LYS A 85 4.84 5.46 12.25
C LYS A 85 4.08 4.19 12.66
N LYS A 86 2.86 4.00 12.15
CA LYS A 86 2.04 2.80 12.46
C LYS A 86 2.51 1.55 11.71
N ILE A 87 3.08 1.70 10.52
CA ILE A 87 3.44 0.57 9.65
C ILE A 87 4.94 0.27 9.61
N ASP A 88 5.81 1.25 9.87
CA ASP A 88 7.26 1.05 9.94
C ASP A 88 7.68 0.55 11.33
N ARG A 89 7.41 -0.73 11.58
CA ARG A 89 7.69 -1.41 12.86
C ARG A 89 8.12 -2.86 12.63
N GLY A 90 8.56 -3.54 13.69
CA GLY A 90 8.87 -4.98 13.64
C GLY A 90 9.82 -5.33 12.48
N VAL A 91 9.53 -6.42 11.76
CA VAL A 91 10.35 -6.89 10.62
C VAL A 91 10.57 -5.82 9.55
N ILE A 92 9.63 -4.89 9.39
CA ILE A 92 9.77 -3.77 8.45
C ILE A 92 10.93 -2.91 8.92
N ALA A 93 10.87 -2.32 10.11
CA ALA A 93 11.95 -1.46 10.62
C ALA A 93 13.33 -2.15 10.61
N TYR A 94 13.43 -3.43 10.94
CA TYR A 94 14.71 -4.17 10.90
C TYR A 94 15.26 -4.35 9.48
N SER A 95 14.40 -4.59 8.49
CA SER A 95 14.84 -4.80 7.10
C SER A 95 15.50 -3.58 6.45
N ALA A 96 15.28 -2.36 6.95
CA ALA A 96 15.97 -1.16 6.46
C ALA A 96 17.41 -1.03 6.97
N VAL A 97 17.76 -1.71 8.07
CA VAL A 97 19.10 -1.61 8.68
C VAL A 97 20.07 -2.62 8.07
N VAL A 98 19.54 -3.64 7.41
CA VAL A 98 20.32 -4.77 6.85
C VAL A 98 20.40 -4.70 5.31
N ALA A 99 19.76 -3.70 4.69
CA ALA A 99 19.78 -3.46 3.24
C ALA A 99 20.91 -2.52 2.84
#